data_AF-A0A0Z8GHM3-F1
#
_entry.id   AF-A0A0Z8GHM3-F1
#
_cell.length_a   1.000
_cell.length_b   1.000
_cell.length_c   1.000
_cell.angle_alpha   90.00
_cell.angle_beta   90.00
_cell.angle_gamma   90.00
#
_symmetry.space_group_name_H-M   'P 1'
#
loop_
_entity.id
_entity.type
_entity.pdbx_description
1 polymer ?
#
loop_
_entity_poly.entity_id
_entity_poly.type
_entity_poly.pdbx_seq_one_letter_code
_entity_poly.pdbx_strand_id
1 'polypeptide(L)' 'MKKYIVNEDNERPMCANCQSEILEEEYLMIRDNFLLVNYFDDPDGLDNIFCSEHCVCESLFVSGVEIVEE' A
#
# COMPACT_ATOMS: atom_id res chain seq x y z
N MET A 1 -3.46 20.35 -10.97
CA MET A 1 -2.11 19.75 -10.95
C MET A 1 -2.25 18.43 -10.20
N LYS A 2 -1.96 17.28 -10.82
CA LYS A 2 -1.85 16.01 -10.09
C LYS A 2 -0.59 16.12 -9.23
N LYS A 3 -0.68 16.03 -7.89
CA LYS A 3 0.54 15.89 -7.09
C LYS A 3 0.89 14.40 -7.10
N TYR A 4 2.18 14.12 -7.13
CA TYR A 4 2.69 12.75 -7.10
C TYR A 4 3.29 12.49 -5.73
N ILE A 5 3.21 11.25 -5.25
CA ILE A 5 3.90 10.83 -4.04
C ILE A 5 5.31 10.36 -4.44
N VAL A 6 6.30 10.86 -3.71
CA VAL A 6 7.70 10.46 -3.84
C VAL A 6 8.25 10.24 -2.41
N ASN A 7 9.01 9.17 -2.22
CA ASN A 7 9.69 8.88 -0.95
C ASN A 7 10.89 9.81 -0.73
N GLU A 8 11.62 9.64 0.38
CA GLU A 8 12.79 10.47 0.72
C GLU A 8 13.90 10.40 -0.34
N ASP A 9 14.00 9.28 -1.06
CA ASP A 9 14.92 9.06 -2.17
C ASP A 9 14.40 9.56 -3.52
N ASN A 10 13.25 10.25 -3.52
CA ASN A 10 12.61 10.82 -4.71
C ASN A 10 12.11 9.76 -5.71
N GLU A 11 11.90 8.53 -5.23
CA GLU A 11 11.31 7.41 -5.97
C GLU A 11 9.81 7.30 -5.70
N ARG A 12 9.08 6.81 -6.69
CA ARG A 12 7.63 6.60 -6.56
C ARG A 12 7.35 5.32 -5.79
N PRO A 13 6.40 5.33 -4.85
CA PRO A 13 5.98 4.10 -4.19
C PRO A 13 5.44 3.10 -5.22
N MET A 14 5.75 1.83 -5.00
CA MET A 14 5.32 0.72 -5.85
C MET A 14 4.21 -0.05 -5.15
N CYS A 15 3.19 -0.48 -5.88
CA CYS A 15 2.17 -1.35 -5.32
C CYS A 15 2.78 -2.72 -4.98
N ALA A 16 2.63 -3.15 -3.72
CA ALA A 16 3.16 -4.41 -3.23
C ALA A 16 2.60 -5.64 -3.97
N ASN A 17 1.35 -5.57 -4.46
CA ASN A 17 0.73 -6.66 -5.21
C ASN A 17 1.13 -6.67 -6.70
N CYS A 18 0.79 -5.61 -7.44
CA CYS A 18 0.92 -5.60 -8.91
C CYS A 18 2.23 -4.99 -9.42
N GLN A 19 3.11 -4.53 -8.52
CA GLN A 19 4.42 -3.96 -8.86
C GLN A 19 4.33 -2.80 -9.86
N SER A 20 3.22 -2.06 -9.86
CA SER A 20 3.02 -0.86 -10.66
C SER A 20 3.30 0.38 -9.82
N GLU A 21 3.85 1.42 -10.44
CA GLU A 21 4.04 2.73 -9.81
C GLU A 21 2.69 3.30 -9.34
N ILE A 22 2.66 3.81 -8.11
CA ILE A 22 1.52 4.55 -7.58
C ILE A 22 1.66 6.00 -8.01
N LEU A 23 0.83 6.37 -8.98
CA LEU A 23 0.87 7.69 -9.63
C LEU A 23 -0.08 8.70 -8.98
N GLU A 24 -0.99 8.25 -8.12
CA GLU A 24 -2.04 9.07 -7.51
C GLU A 24 -1.71 9.38 -6.05
N GLU A 25 -2.28 10.47 -5.51
CA GLU A 25 -2.14 10.83 -4.09
C GLU A 25 -2.87 9.86 -3.15
N GLU A 26 -3.82 9.10 -3.69
CA GLU A 26 -4.64 8.15 -2.94
C GLU A 26 -4.10 6.73 -3.13
N TYR A 27 -3.77 6.10 -2.02
CA TYR A 27 -3.30 4.72 -1.93
C TYR A 27 -3.82 4.09 -0.63
N LEU A 28 -3.82 2.77 -0.58
CA LEU A 28 -4.16 2.02 0.63
C LEU A 28 -2.87 1.57 1.30
N MET A 29 -2.79 1.74 2.61
CA MET A 29 -1.65 1.30 3.43
C MET A 29 -2.16 0.53 4.64
N ILE A 30 -1.59 -0.64 4.89
CA ILE A 30 -1.90 -1.42 6.09
C ILE A 30 -1.16 -0.83 7.29
N ARG A 31 -1.91 -0.33 8.28
CA ARG A 31 -1.35 0.26 9.51
C ARG A 31 -1.55 -0.63 10.75
N ASP A 32 -2.18 -1.79 10.60
CA ASP A 32 -2.40 -2.73 11.68
C ASP A 32 -1.08 -3.41 12.08
N ASN A 33 -0.70 -3.29 13.36
CA ASN A 33 0.57 -3.82 13.85
C ASN A 33 0.70 -5.34 13.73
N PHE A 34 -0.39 -6.09 13.89
CA PHE A 34 -0.35 -7.54 13.77
C PHE A 34 -0.08 -7.95 12.32
N LEU A 35 -0.75 -7.31 11.35
CA LEU A 35 -0.51 -7.57 9.94
C LEU A 35 0.91 -7.15 9.54
N LEU A 36 1.33 -5.94 9.91
CA LEU A 36 2.67 -5.41 9.66
C LEU A 36 3.79 -6.35 10.10
N VAL A 37 3.69 -6.93 11.30
CA VAL A 37 4.75 -7.80 11.84
C VAL A 37 4.76 -9.20 11.24
N ASN A 38 3.62 -9.70 10.76
CA ASN A 38 3.47 -11.11 10.35
C ASN A 38 3.42 -11.33 8.84
N TYR A 39 3.13 -10.30 8.05
CA TYR A 39 2.85 -10.43 6.62
C TYR A 39 3.68 -9.50 5.73
N PHE A 40 4.45 -8.60 6.33
CA PHE A 40 5.27 -7.62 5.63
C PHE A 40 6.69 -7.69 6.20
N ASP A 41 7.66 -7.77 5.30
CA ASP A 41 9.08 -7.99 5.58
C ASP A 41 9.92 -6.71 5.45
N ASP A 42 9.44 -5.72 4.68
CA ASP A 42 10.21 -4.52 4.35
C ASP A 42 10.11 -3.46 5.46
N PRO A 43 11.22 -3.16 6.17
CA PRO A 43 11.23 -2.19 7.25
C PRO A 43 10.94 -0.75 6.77
N ASP A 44 11.10 -0.46 5.48
CA ASP A 44 10.79 0.85 4.90
C ASP A 44 9.29 1.02 4.60
N GLY A 45 8.47 -0.02 4.83
CA GLY A 45 7.02 0.05 4.66
C GLY A 45 6.60 0.25 3.20
N LEU A 46 7.37 -0.30 2.27
CA LEU A 46 7.07 -0.26 0.85
C LEU A 46 6.26 -1.47 0.38
N ASP A 47 6.30 -2.56 1.13
CA ASP A 47 5.60 -3.81 0.83
C ASP A 47 4.18 -3.88 1.41
N ASN A 48 3.72 -2.84 2.14
CA ASN A 48 2.37 -2.74 2.69
C ASN A 48 1.50 -1.66 2.01
N ILE A 49 1.95 -1.12 0.88
CA ILE A 49 1.28 -0.07 0.10
C ILE A 49 0.63 -0.67 -1.15
N PHE A 50 -0.63 -0.28 -1.41
CA PHE A 50 -1.43 -0.83 -2.50
C PHE A 50 -2.14 0.26 -3.31
N CYS A 51 -2.20 0.09 -4.63
CA CYS A 51 -2.82 1.05 -5.54
C CYS A 51 -4.36 0.93 -5.62
N SER A 52 -4.95 -0.15 -5.09
CA SER A 52 -6.39 -0.39 -5.15
C SER A 52 -6.85 -1.43 -4.13
N GLU A 53 -8.15 -1.43 -3.81
CA GLU A 53 -8.79 -2.48 -2.99
C GLU A 53 -8.51 -3.88 -3.55
N HIS A 54 -8.61 -4.04 -4.87
CA HIS A 54 -8.35 -5.33 -5.53
C HIS A 54 -6.94 -5.85 -5.22
N CYS A 55 -5.93 -4.97 -5.23
CA CYS A 55 -4.56 -5.33 -4.91
C CYS A 55 -4.38 -5.75 -3.45
N VAL A 56 -5.09 -5.11 -2.52
CA VAL A 56 -5.09 -5.53 -1.10
C VAL A 56 -5.72 -6.92 -0.97
N CYS A 57 -6.89 -7.12 -1.58
CA CYS A 57 -7.64 -8.37 -1.51
C CYS A 57 -6.85 -9.56 -2.09
N GLU A 58 -6.20 -9.36 -3.24
CA GLU A 58 -5.38 -10.39 -3.86
C GLU A 58 -4.13 -10.71 -3.04
N SER A 59 -3.44 -9.69 -2.53
CA SER A 59 -2.19 -9.88 -1.77
C SER A 59 -2.43 -10.55 -0.41
N LEU A 60 -3.47 -10.15 0.33
CA LEU A 60 -3.76 -10.67 1.66
C LEU A 60 -4.77 -11.83 1.65
N PHE A 61 -5.23 -12.26 0.48
CA PHE A 61 -6.27 -13.28 0.33
C PHE A 61 -7.55 -12.97 1.14
N VAL A 62 -7.94 -11.69 1.18
CA VAL A 62 -9.16 -11.21 1.87
C VAL A 62 -10.27 -10.94 0.85
N SER A 63 -11.53 -11.02 1.29
CA SER A 63 -12.70 -10.88 0.40
C SER A 63 -13.10 -9.43 0.12
N GLY A 64 -12.59 -8.46 0.88
CA GLY A 64 -12.94 -7.05 0.77
C GLY A 64 -12.20 -6.19 1.78
N VAL A 65 -12.22 -4.88 1.57
CA VAL A 65 -11.63 -3.88 2.47
C VAL A 65 -12.68 -2.87 2.89
N GLU A 66 -12.74 -2.53 4.17
CA GLU A 66 -13.57 -1.44 4.70
C GLU A 66 -12.67 -0.40 5.36
N ILE A 67 -12.76 0.86 4.89
CA ILE A 67 -12.03 1.99 5.45
C ILE A 67 -12.91 2.64 6.51
N VAL A 68 -12.48 2.58 7.76
CA VAL A 68 -13.18 3.21 8.90
C VAL A 68 -12.49 4.54 9.19
N GLU A 69 -13.24 5.65 9.11
CA GLU A 69 -12.74 6.96 9.52
C GLU A 69 -12.62 7.01 11.06
N GLU A 70 -11.44 7.39 11.58
CA GLU A 70 -11.19 7.62 13.02
C GLU A 70 -11.73 8.96 13.52
#